data_AF-A0A6P1IDK1-F1
#
_entry.id   AF-A0A6P1IDK1-F1
#
_cell.length_a   1.000
_cell.length_b   1.000
_cell.length_c   1.000
_cell.angle_alpha   90.00
_cell.angle_beta   90.00
_cell.angle_gamma   90.00
#
_symmetry.space_group_name_H-M   'P 1'
#
loop_
_entity.id
_entity.type
_entity.pdbx_description
1 polymer ?
#
loop_
_entity_poly.entity_id
_entity_poly.type
_entity_poly.pdbx_seq_one_letter_code
_entity_poly.pdbx_strand_id
1 'polypeptide(L)'
;MGDPIALRFDPETKHRLEQMAEGIGPRRFGALIRVACRRLVTQPKAVGNRLAEARRLSHVRRAIPLVMLTLKLEPDTAQKFTALAAEHDTTISALMRIALHRFLETPGRYKHPMLREAERTGLSEKVEVMVNPSSRHQVWRLAGRHGDKLGTALARVALRRLLDEPGDLTRDLEAIAPVRDLRPETYPARVNVHFDEPLRHRLDALAARVGSDRAELMRLAAQRVLEAPGMIEHAVNREIFRSEKNKAHLLARHARRQARRRAPPG
;
A
#
# COMPACT_ATOMS: atom_id res chain seq x y z
N MET A 1 8.03 -15.24 -27.65
CA MET A 1 7.14 -14.77 -26.56
C MET A 1 8.04 -14.45 -25.38
N GLY A 2 7.88 -13.29 -24.74
CA GLY A 2 8.70 -12.94 -23.57
C GLY A 2 8.32 -13.73 -22.32
N ASP A 3 9.20 -13.72 -21.33
CA ASP A 3 9.08 -14.50 -20.08
C ASP A 3 7.79 -14.20 -19.32
N PRO A 4 7.12 -15.22 -18.77
CA PRO A 4 5.86 -15.03 -18.06
C PRO A 4 6.05 -14.09 -16.87
N ILE A 5 5.12 -13.14 -16.72
CA ILE A 5 5.11 -12.22 -15.57
C ILE A 5 4.31 -12.88 -14.46
N ALA A 6 4.91 -12.95 -13.27
CA ALA A 6 4.25 -13.43 -12.08
C ALA A 6 3.33 -12.34 -11.51
N LEU A 7 2.04 -12.55 -11.61
CA LEU A 7 1.02 -11.72 -11.00
C LEU A 7 0.69 -12.26 -9.62
N ARG A 8 0.48 -11.34 -8.69
CA ARG A 8 0.08 -11.67 -7.33
C ARG A 8 -1.19 -10.92 -6.96
N PHE A 9 -2.17 -11.65 -6.46
CA PHE A 9 -3.47 -11.13 -6.04
C PHE A 9 -3.76 -11.55 -4.60
N ASP A 10 -4.66 -10.81 -3.95
CA ASP A 10 -5.33 -11.35 -2.77
C ASP A 10 -6.26 -12.51 -3.18
N PRO A 11 -6.56 -13.44 -2.26
CA PRO A 11 -7.34 -14.64 -2.58
C PRO A 11 -8.73 -14.33 -3.18
N GLU A 12 -9.40 -13.29 -2.69
CA GLU A 12 -10.75 -12.93 -3.13
C GLU A 12 -10.74 -12.41 -4.57
N THR A 13 -9.84 -11.46 -4.87
CA THR A 13 -9.66 -10.92 -6.23
C THR A 13 -9.30 -12.04 -7.20
N LYS A 14 -8.39 -12.95 -6.83
CA LYS A 14 -8.05 -14.09 -7.70
C LYS A 14 -9.28 -14.95 -7.99
N HIS A 15 -10.02 -15.34 -6.94
CA HIS A 15 -11.18 -16.21 -7.09
C HIS A 15 -12.25 -15.59 -8.01
N ARG A 16 -12.54 -14.30 -7.83
CA ARG A 16 -13.50 -13.57 -8.68
C ARG A 16 -13.05 -13.49 -10.15
N LEU A 17 -11.75 -13.33 -10.40
CA LEU A 17 -11.20 -13.34 -11.76
C LEU A 17 -11.25 -14.73 -12.39
N GLU A 18 -11.03 -15.79 -11.60
CA GLU A 18 -11.16 -17.18 -12.07
C GLU A 18 -12.60 -17.48 -12.46
N GLN A 19 -13.58 -17.16 -11.62
CA GLN A 19 -15.00 -17.30 -11.95
C GLN A 19 -15.38 -16.52 -13.21
N MET A 20 -14.94 -15.27 -13.34
CA MET A 20 -15.19 -14.47 -14.54
C MET A 20 -14.55 -15.10 -15.79
N ALA A 21 -13.33 -15.62 -15.67
CA ALA A 21 -12.66 -16.28 -16.78
C ALA A 21 -13.36 -17.59 -17.17
N GLU A 22 -13.77 -18.40 -16.19
CA GLU A 22 -14.50 -19.66 -16.41
C GLU A 22 -15.85 -19.42 -17.09
N GLY A 23 -16.57 -18.37 -16.69
CA GLY A 23 -17.81 -17.95 -17.35
C GLY A 23 -17.65 -17.59 -18.83
N ILE A 24 -16.46 -17.15 -19.25
CA ILE A 24 -16.12 -16.88 -20.66
C ILE A 24 -15.68 -18.17 -21.39
N GLY A 25 -15.15 -19.15 -20.65
CA GLY A 25 -14.76 -20.46 -21.17
C GLY A 25 -13.44 -21.00 -20.59
N PRO A 26 -13.00 -22.18 -21.07
CA PRO A 26 -11.83 -22.83 -20.50
C PRO A 26 -10.53 -22.08 -20.83
N ARG A 27 -9.64 -21.96 -19.83
CA ARG A 27 -8.28 -21.40 -19.95
C ARG A 27 -8.26 -19.94 -20.41
N ARG A 28 -9.22 -19.13 -19.96
CA ARG A 28 -9.39 -17.72 -20.37
C ARG A 28 -8.69 -16.70 -19.48
N PHE A 29 -8.21 -17.11 -18.30
CA PHE A 29 -7.63 -16.20 -17.31
C PHE A 29 -6.51 -15.32 -17.87
N GLY A 30 -5.52 -15.90 -18.56
CA GLY A 30 -4.42 -15.12 -19.13
C GLY A 30 -4.86 -14.11 -20.19
N ALA A 31 -5.91 -14.42 -20.95
CA ALA A 31 -6.48 -13.49 -21.92
C ALA A 31 -7.29 -12.39 -21.24
N LEU A 32 -8.05 -12.73 -20.19
CA LEU A 32 -8.75 -11.78 -19.32
C LEU A 32 -7.80 -10.71 -18.77
N ILE A 33 -6.67 -11.13 -18.19
CA ILE A 33 -5.70 -10.19 -17.64
C ILE A 33 -5.04 -9.33 -18.73
N ARG A 34 -4.69 -9.90 -19.89
CA ARG A 34 -4.15 -9.11 -21.00
C ARG A 34 -5.14 -8.04 -21.46
N VAL A 35 -6.42 -8.39 -21.60
CA VAL A 35 -7.48 -7.43 -21.94
C VAL A 35 -7.59 -6.35 -20.88
N ALA A 36 -7.59 -6.71 -19.59
CA ALA A 36 -7.61 -5.76 -18.49
C ALA A 36 -6.47 -4.74 -18.60
N CYS A 37 -5.25 -5.23 -18.82
CA CYS A 37 -4.07 -4.40 -18.97
C CYS A 37 -4.16 -3.50 -20.22
N ARG A 38 -4.65 -4.03 -21.36
CA ARG A 38 -4.88 -3.23 -22.57
C ARG A 38 -5.89 -2.11 -22.36
N ARG A 39 -6.97 -2.38 -21.61
CA ARG A 39 -7.96 -1.34 -21.23
C ARG A 39 -7.33 -0.28 -20.34
N LEU A 40 -6.46 -0.69 -19.41
CA LEU A 40 -5.77 0.25 -18.53
C LEU A 40 -4.86 1.22 -19.33
N VAL A 41 -4.02 0.69 -20.24
CA VAL A 41 -3.09 1.53 -21.02
C VAL A 41 -3.78 2.40 -22.08
N THR A 42 -5.02 2.07 -22.47
CA THR A 42 -5.82 2.89 -23.40
C THR A 42 -6.55 4.04 -22.71
N GLN A 43 -6.68 4.02 -21.38
CA GLN A 43 -7.27 5.11 -20.59
C GLN A 43 -6.28 5.68 -19.57
N PRO A 44 -5.11 6.17 -20.02
CA PRO A 44 -3.97 6.41 -19.15
C PRO A 44 -4.18 7.63 -18.22
N LYS A 45 -5.07 8.56 -18.56
CA LYS A 45 -5.37 9.75 -17.73
C LYS A 45 -6.11 9.42 -16.42
N ALA A 46 -6.94 8.37 -16.41
CA ALA A 46 -7.73 7.98 -15.24
C ALA A 46 -6.95 7.09 -14.24
N VAL A 47 -5.73 6.67 -14.59
CA VAL A 47 -4.95 5.69 -13.82
C VAL A 47 -4.44 6.29 -12.51
N GLY A 48 -3.89 7.51 -12.53
CA GLY A 48 -3.29 8.14 -11.35
C GLY A 48 -4.27 8.27 -10.18
N ASN A 49 -5.45 8.86 -10.43
CA ASN A 49 -6.46 9.06 -9.39
C ASN A 49 -6.98 7.72 -8.82
N ARG A 50 -7.16 6.73 -9.70
CA ARG A 50 -7.63 5.40 -9.30
C ARG A 50 -6.59 4.62 -8.51
N LEU A 51 -5.31 4.80 -8.85
CA LEU A 51 -4.21 4.22 -8.11
C LEU A 51 -4.09 4.85 -6.72
N ALA A 52 -4.17 6.18 -6.64
CA ALA A 52 -4.18 6.88 -5.35
C ALA A 52 -5.33 6.41 -4.45
N GLU A 53 -6.52 6.22 -5.02
CA GLU A 53 -7.66 5.68 -4.27
C GLU A 53 -7.44 4.24 -3.82
N ALA A 54 -6.95 3.36 -4.69
CA ALA A 54 -6.64 1.98 -4.34
C ALA A 54 -5.60 1.90 -3.19
N ARG A 55 -4.57 2.75 -3.23
CA ARG A 55 -3.58 2.88 -2.14
C ARG A 55 -4.23 3.35 -0.84
N ARG A 56 -5.07 4.39 -0.88
CA ARG A 56 -5.81 4.88 0.31
C ARG A 56 -6.65 3.76 0.94
N LEU A 57 -7.43 3.04 0.15
CA LEU A 57 -8.25 1.93 0.64
C LEU A 57 -7.40 0.79 1.20
N SER A 58 -6.27 0.46 0.56
CA SER A 58 -5.31 -0.52 1.07
C SER A 58 -4.74 -0.09 2.42
N HIS A 59 -4.35 1.17 2.57
CA HIS A 59 -3.85 1.74 3.82
C HIS A 59 -4.88 1.63 4.95
N VAL A 60 -6.15 1.94 4.66
CA VAL A 60 -7.23 1.83 5.65
C VAL A 60 -7.38 0.38 6.13
N ARG A 61 -7.41 -0.59 5.20
CA ARG A 61 -7.55 -2.02 5.52
C ARG A 61 -6.36 -2.59 6.29
N ARG A 62 -5.16 -2.06 6.04
CA ARG A 62 -3.90 -2.56 6.60
C ARG A 62 -3.47 -1.83 7.85
N ALA A 63 -4.17 -0.77 8.26
CA ALA A 63 -3.83 0.02 9.42
C ALA A 63 -3.72 -0.85 10.68
N ILE A 64 -2.57 -0.77 11.35
CA ILE A 64 -2.34 -1.38 12.66
C ILE A 64 -2.90 -0.42 13.72
N PRO A 65 -3.67 -0.93 14.70
CA PRO A 65 -4.17 -0.10 15.79
C PRO A 65 -3.05 0.63 16.53
N LEU A 66 -3.31 1.88 16.88
CA LEU A 66 -2.40 2.67 17.72
C LEU A 66 -2.28 2.03 19.11
N VAL A 67 -1.14 2.25 19.77
CA VAL A 67 -0.89 1.79 21.14
C VAL A 67 -0.84 2.97 22.08
N MET A 68 -1.38 2.78 23.29
CA MET A 68 -1.33 3.80 24.34
C MET A 68 0.10 3.94 24.86
N LEU A 69 0.56 5.18 24.95
CA LEU A 69 1.78 5.61 25.59
C LEU A 69 1.40 6.52 26.76
N THR A 70 1.80 6.12 27.97
CA THR A 70 1.63 6.94 29.17
C THR A 70 2.91 7.71 29.45
N LEU A 71 2.81 9.03 29.54
CA LEU A 71 3.87 9.94 29.95
C LEU A 71 3.50 10.55 31.31
N LYS A 72 4.49 10.72 32.18
CA LYS A 72 4.39 11.64 33.31
C LYS A 72 5.09 12.93 32.95
N LEU A 73 4.39 14.06 33.06
CA LEU A 73 4.86 15.40 32.74
C LEU A 73 4.64 16.33 33.95
N GLU A 74 5.35 17.45 33.96
CA GLU A 74 5.03 18.58 34.83
C GLU A 74 3.70 19.23 34.39
N PRO A 75 2.90 19.76 35.33
CA PRO A 75 1.61 20.38 35.02
C PRO A 75 1.67 21.42 33.90
N ASP A 76 2.62 22.36 33.98
CA ASP A 76 2.81 23.41 32.97
C ASP A 76 3.08 22.84 31.58
N THR A 77 3.74 21.68 31.51
CA THR A 77 4.07 21.05 30.23
C THR A 77 2.87 20.34 29.64
N ALA A 78 2.11 19.63 30.47
CA ALA A 78 0.86 19.02 30.05
C ALA A 78 -0.11 20.11 29.55
N GLN A 79 -0.17 21.26 30.23
CA GLN A 79 -0.99 22.40 29.81
C GLN A 79 -0.52 22.99 28.48
N LYS A 80 0.79 23.26 28.32
CA LYS A 80 1.36 23.74 27.04
C LYS A 80 1.07 22.78 25.90
N PHE A 81 1.19 21.48 26.13
CA PHE A 81 0.93 20.47 25.12
C PHE A 81 -0.55 20.42 24.69
N THR A 82 -1.45 20.57 25.66
CA THR A 82 -2.90 20.63 25.42
C THR A 82 -3.29 21.91 24.70
N ALA A 83 -2.72 23.05 25.09
CA ALA A 83 -2.95 24.34 24.46
C ALA A 83 -2.49 24.33 22.99
N LEU A 84 -1.31 23.77 22.71
CA LEU A 84 -0.81 23.62 21.34
C LEU A 84 -1.72 22.73 20.48
N ALA A 85 -2.29 21.67 21.07
CA ALA A 85 -3.25 20.84 20.35
C ALA A 85 -4.53 21.62 20.02
N ALA A 86 -5.02 22.45 20.94
CA ALA A 86 -6.21 23.29 20.73
C ALA A 86 -5.97 24.38 19.68
N GLU A 87 -4.79 25.01 19.68
CA GLU A 87 -4.40 26.05 18.70
C GLU A 87 -4.45 25.54 17.25
N HIS A 88 -4.08 24.26 17.03
CA HIS A 88 -4.05 23.63 15.72
C HIS A 88 -5.27 22.73 15.43
N ASP A 89 -6.36 22.87 16.19
CA ASP A 89 -7.58 22.05 16.08
C ASP A 89 -7.29 20.54 15.96
N THR A 90 -6.43 20.05 16.85
CA THR A 90 -5.93 18.67 16.82
C THR A 90 -5.89 18.03 18.19
N THR A 91 -5.36 16.82 18.26
CA THR A 91 -5.21 16.06 19.51
C THR A 91 -3.76 15.97 19.93
N ILE A 92 -3.52 15.89 21.24
CA ILE A 92 -2.20 15.57 21.81
C ILE A 92 -1.63 14.25 21.27
N SER A 93 -2.48 13.30 20.85
CA SER A 93 -2.06 12.07 20.20
C SER A 93 -1.53 12.30 18.78
N ALA A 94 -2.10 13.23 18.02
CA ALA A 94 -1.58 13.63 16.71
C ALA A 94 -0.24 14.36 16.85
N LEU A 95 -0.16 15.32 17.76
CA LEU A 95 1.10 16.02 18.04
C LEU A 95 2.19 15.06 18.52
N MET A 96 1.87 14.10 19.40
CA MET A 96 2.87 13.13 19.85
C MET A 96 3.40 12.26 18.70
N ARG A 97 2.53 11.86 17.76
CA ARG A 97 2.97 11.09 16.58
C ARG A 97 3.89 11.92 15.68
N ILE A 98 3.61 13.21 15.49
CA ILE A 98 4.50 14.14 14.80
C ILE A 98 5.84 14.25 15.54
N ALA A 99 5.82 14.48 16.86
CA ALA A 99 7.02 14.58 17.69
C ALA A 99 7.92 13.35 17.54
N LEU A 100 7.34 12.16 17.66
CA LEU A 100 8.07 10.90 17.51
C LEU A 100 8.60 10.71 16.09
N HIS A 101 7.80 11.03 15.06
CA HIS A 101 8.25 10.92 13.68
C HIS A 101 9.43 11.85 13.38
N ARG A 102 9.31 13.15 13.68
CA ARG A 102 10.40 14.13 13.52
C ARG A 102 11.66 13.68 14.26
N PHE A 103 11.50 13.23 15.50
CA PHE A 103 12.60 12.73 16.31
C PHE A 103 13.28 11.50 15.68
N LEU A 104 12.52 10.56 15.11
CA LEU A 104 13.09 9.35 14.51
C LEU A 104 13.77 9.60 13.16
N GLU A 105 13.27 10.55 12.38
CA GLU A 105 13.92 11.00 11.14
C GLU A 105 15.25 11.71 11.43
N THR A 106 15.29 12.57 12.46
CA THR A 106 16.52 13.28 12.86
C THR A 106 16.73 13.20 14.39
N PRO A 107 17.26 12.07 14.90
CA PRO A 107 17.44 11.89 16.35
C PRO A 107 18.44 12.88 16.95
N GLY A 108 19.44 13.29 16.16
CA GLY A 108 20.52 14.17 16.61
C GLY A 108 21.26 13.63 17.84
N ARG A 109 21.80 14.51 18.68
CA ARG A 109 22.37 14.15 19.98
C ARG A 109 21.26 14.06 21.03
N TYR A 110 20.81 12.84 21.34
CA TYR A 110 19.69 12.62 22.27
C TYR A 110 20.10 11.98 23.61
N LYS A 111 21.31 11.43 23.74
CA LYS A 111 21.75 10.72 24.95
C LYS A 111 21.68 11.59 26.21
N HIS A 112 22.35 12.76 26.21
CA HIS A 112 22.36 13.63 27.39
C HIS A 112 20.98 14.22 27.74
N PRO A 113 20.19 14.74 26.77
CA PRO A 113 18.81 15.15 27.03
C PRO A 113 17.96 14.04 27.64
N MET A 114 18.10 12.81 27.14
CA MET A 114 17.35 11.65 27.65
C MET A 114 17.71 11.31 29.09
N LEU A 115 19.00 11.31 29.45
CA LEU A 115 19.42 11.05 30.83
C LEU A 115 18.91 12.15 31.78
N ARG A 116 18.96 13.42 31.35
CA ARG A 116 18.37 14.53 32.10
C ARG A 116 16.86 14.36 32.28
N GLU A 117 16.15 13.91 31.25
CA GLU A 117 14.72 13.59 31.33
C GLU A 117 14.42 12.36 32.22
N ALA A 118 15.37 11.46 32.41
CA ALA A 118 15.23 10.32 33.31
C ALA A 118 15.37 10.71 34.78
N GLU A 119 16.22 11.69 35.08
CA GLU A 119 16.46 12.25 36.42
C GLU A 119 15.48 13.37 36.80
N ARG A 120 14.63 13.79 35.86
CA ARG A 120 13.70 14.92 36.03
C ARG A 120 12.68 14.64 37.14
N THR A 121 12.52 15.62 38.03
CA THR A 121 11.59 15.59 39.16
C THR A 121 10.32 16.40 38.85
N GLY A 122 9.29 16.31 39.70
CA GLY A 122 8.04 17.07 39.52
C GLY A 122 7.07 16.52 38.46
N LEU A 123 7.28 15.29 37.99
CA LEU A 123 6.43 14.63 36.99
C LEU A 123 5.15 14.06 37.62
N SER A 124 4.15 14.91 37.86
CA SER A 124 2.89 14.55 38.52
C SER A 124 1.74 14.22 37.55
N GLU A 125 1.65 14.94 36.42
CA GLU A 125 0.54 14.80 35.47
C GLU A 125 0.70 13.57 34.58
N LYS A 126 -0.32 12.72 34.56
CA LYS A 126 -0.37 11.54 33.73
C LYS A 126 -1.06 11.87 32.41
N VAL A 127 -0.31 11.85 31.31
CA VAL A 127 -0.80 12.09 29.95
C VAL A 127 -0.77 10.80 29.16
N GLU A 128 -1.92 10.41 28.61
CA GLU A 128 -2.07 9.23 27.76
C GLU A 128 -2.27 9.65 26.31
N VAL A 129 -1.43 9.11 25.42
CA VAL A 129 -1.43 9.44 23.99
C VAL A 129 -1.37 8.17 23.15
N MET A 130 -2.06 8.17 22.02
CA MET A 130 -2.09 7.07 21.08
C MET A 130 -1.02 7.26 20.00
N VAL A 131 -0.08 6.32 19.90
CA VAL A 131 1.06 6.40 18.98
C VAL A 131 1.19 5.15 18.11
N ASN A 132 1.95 5.28 17.01
CA ASN A 132 2.28 4.15 16.15
C ASN A 132 3.13 3.11 16.92
N PRO A 133 2.77 1.81 16.88
CA PRO A 133 3.56 0.75 17.49
C PRO A 133 5.05 0.76 17.11
N SER A 134 5.35 1.02 15.84
CA SER A 134 6.71 1.06 15.29
C SER A 134 7.51 2.23 15.87
N SER A 135 6.92 3.42 15.93
CA SER A 135 7.56 4.59 16.54
C SER A 135 7.87 4.34 18.01
N ARG A 136 6.92 3.79 18.77
CA ARG A 136 7.18 3.40 20.17
C ARG A 136 8.31 2.37 20.24
N HIS A 137 8.27 1.31 19.44
CA HIS A 137 9.30 0.29 19.46
C HIS A 137 10.68 0.84 19.12
N GLN A 138 10.79 1.72 18.10
CA GLN A 138 12.05 2.33 17.70
C GLN A 138 12.61 3.26 18.78
N VAL A 139 11.77 4.09 19.41
CA VAL A 139 12.17 4.93 20.54
C VAL A 139 12.70 4.08 21.70
N TRP A 140 12.01 3.00 22.06
CA TRP A 140 12.47 2.09 23.12
C TRP A 140 13.78 1.39 22.74
N ARG A 141 13.93 1.00 21.48
CA ARG A 141 15.17 0.40 20.98
C ARG A 141 16.34 1.39 21.04
N LEU A 142 16.13 2.66 20.69
CA LEU A 142 17.16 3.70 20.76
C LEU A 142 17.55 4.00 22.21
N ALA A 143 16.57 4.12 23.10
CA ALA A 143 16.80 4.35 24.51
C ALA A 143 17.52 3.16 25.18
N GLY A 144 17.11 1.92 24.85
CA GLY A 144 17.68 0.69 25.39
C GLY A 144 19.16 0.48 25.11
N ARG A 145 19.74 1.19 24.13
CA ARG A 145 21.20 1.21 23.90
C ARG A 145 22.00 1.86 25.03
N HIS A 146 21.32 2.54 25.95
CA HIS A 146 21.95 3.34 27.01
C HIS A 146 21.46 2.99 28.41
N GLY A 147 20.61 1.97 28.56
CA GLY A 147 20.10 1.51 29.84
C GLY A 147 18.62 1.13 29.79
N ASP A 148 18.19 0.44 30.84
CA ASP A 148 16.80 0.00 30.97
C ASP A 148 15.87 1.16 31.34
N LYS A 149 14.60 1.03 30.94
CA LYS A 149 13.50 1.94 31.33
C LYS A 149 13.66 3.41 30.88
N LEU A 150 14.54 3.71 29.94
CA LEU A 150 14.75 5.08 29.41
C LEU A 150 13.79 5.47 28.27
N GLY A 151 12.90 4.58 27.83
CA GLY A 151 12.00 4.82 26.69
C GLY A 151 11.04 6.00 26.88
N THR A 152 10.46 6.15 28.07
CA THR A 152 9.57 7.28 28.39
C THR A 152 10.32 8.61 28.51
N ALA A 153 11.57 8.58 29.01
CA ALA A 153 12.43 9.76 29.02
C ALA A 153 12.76 10.21 27.60
N LEU A 154 13.08 9.28 26.69
CA LEU A 154 13.33 9.63 25.28
C LEU A 154 12.07 10.14 24.57
N ALA A 155 10.91 9.57 24.88
CA ALA A 155 9.64 10.07 24.38
C ALA A 155 9.36 11.51 24.88
N ARG A 156 9.69 11.82 26.14
CA ARG A 156 9.63 13.22 26.64
C ARG A 156 10.60 14.13 25.90
N VAL A 157 11.83 13.71 25.60
CA VAL A 157 12.75 14.51 24.76
C VAL A 157 12.12 14.87 23.42
N ALA A 158 11.48 13.90 22.74
CA ALA A 158 10.80 14.17 21.47
C ALA A 158 9.66 15.19 21.63
N LEU A 159 8.84 15.04 22.68
CA LEU A 159 7.77 15.99 23.02
C LEU A 159 8.33 17.39 23.31
N ARG A 160 9.41 17.49 24.10
CA ARG A 160 10.06 18.77 24.45
C ARG A 160 10.57 19.48 23.20
N ARG A 161 11.25 18.76 22.31
CA ARG A 161 11.68 19.33 21.03
C ARG A 161 10.52 19.87 20.21
N LEU A 162 9.37 19.19 20.20
CA LEU A 162 8.19 19.70 19.51
C LEU A 162 7.66 20.98 20.16
N LEU A 163 7.62 21.06 21.49
CA LEU A 163 7.15 22.26 22.21
C LEU A 163 8.11 23.44 22.06
N ASP A 164 9.42 23.17 22.06
CA ASP A 164 10.45 24.19 21.93
C ASP A 164 10.55 24.69 20.47
N GLU A 165 10.37 23.79 19.50
CA GLU A 165 10.46 24.06 18.07
C GLU A 165 9.25 23.45 17.32
N PRO A 166 8.06 24.09 17.39
CA PRO A 166 6.84 23.56 16.77
C PRO A 166 6.94 23.51 15.25
N GLY A 167 7.68 24.43 14.61
CA GLY A 167 7.81 24.48 13.15
C GLY A 167 6.46 24.63 12.45
N ASP A 168 6.33 24.09 11.23
CA ASP A 168 5.07 24.09 10.48
C ASP A 168 4.19 22.88 10.87
N LEU A 169 3.45 23.02 11.97
CA LEU A 169 2.57 21.95 12.46
C LEU A 169 1.38 21.69 11.55
N THR A 170 0.87 22.70 10.83
CA THR A 170 -0.25 22.51 9.90
C THR A 170 0.15 21.55 8.78
N ARG A 171 1.29 21.81 8.13
CA ARG A 171 1.83 20.91 7.11
C ARG A 171 2.09 19.51 7.64
N ASP A 172 2.59 19.40 8.85
CA ASP A 172 2.88 18.09 9.46
C ASP A 172 1.62 17.33 9.87
N LEU A 173 0.55 18.02 10.28
CA LEU A 173 -0.74 17.41 10.51
C LEU A 173 -1.35 16.87 9.21
N GLU A 174 -1.08 17.51 8.07
CA GLU A 174 -1.48 17.01 6.75
C GLU A 174 -0.61 15.84 6.27
N ALA A 175 0.71 15.90 6.50
CA ALA A 175 1.67 14.96 5.90
C ALA A 175 2.04 13.78 6.82
N ILE A 176 2.14 14.01 8.13
CA ILE A 176 2.78 13.10 9.10
C ILE A 176 1.74 12.51 10.06
N ALA A 177 0.78 13.30 10.55
CA ALA A 177 -0.26 12.75 11.43
C ALA A 177 -1.10 11.63 10.79
N PRO A 178 -1.28 11.53 9.46
CA PRO A 178 -1.95 10.37 8.85
C PRO A 178 -1.04 9.15 8.67
N VAL A 179 0.25 9.21 9.00
CA VAL A 179 1.19 8.09 8.83
C VAL A 179 0.80 6.96 9.78
N ARG A 180 0.49 5.79 9.20
CA ARG A 180 0.05 4.60 9.92
C ARG A 180 1.08 3.50 9.81
N ASP A 181 1.17 2.70 10.86
CA ASP A 181 1.76 1.39 10.75
C ASP A 181 0.84 0.53 9.90
N LEU A 182 1.36 -0.02 8.80
CA LEU A 182 0.60 -0.89 7.91
C LEU A 182 1.09 -2.32 8.09
N ARG A 183 0.16 -3.26 8.26
CA ARG A 183 0.46 -4.68 8.07
C ARG A 183 1.04 -4.89 6.68
N PRO A 184 1.97 -5.82 6.44
CA PRO A 184 2.51 -6.08 5.10
C PRO A 184 1.39 -6.35 4.08
N GLU A 185 1.61 -5.94 2.84
CA GLU A 185 0.71 -6.29 1.74
C GLU A 185 0.96 -7.74 1.35
N THR A 186 0.00 -8.62 1.63
CA THR A 186 0.13 -10.05 1.35
C THR A 186 -0.69 -10.43 0.11
N TYR A 187 0.01 -10.90 -0.92
CA TYR A 187 -0.59 -11.37 -2.17
C TYR A 187 -0.14 -12.81 -2.43
N PRO A 188 -0.71 -13.79 -1.70
CA PRO A 188 -0.22 -15.18 -1.73
C PRO A 188 -0.51 -15.86 -3.08
N ALA A 189 -1.50 -15.38 -3.82
CA ALA A 189 -2.01 -16.08 -4.97
C ALA A 189 -1.22 -15.69 -6.24
N ARG A 190 -0.33 -16.57 -6.70
CA ARG A 190 0.52 -16.35 -7.88
C ARG A 190 -0.12 -16.90 -9.15
N VAL A 191 -0.09 -16.12 -10.23
CA VAL A 191 -0.46 -16.55 -11.58
C VAL A 191 0.56 -16.04 -12.60
N ASN A 192 1.04 -16.91 -13.49
CA ASN A 192 1.98 -16.53 -14.54
C ASN A 192 1.22 -16.19 -15.83
N VAL A 193 1.41 -14.97 -16.35
CA VAL A 193 0.77 -14.51 -17.59
C VAL A 193 1.81 -14.03 -18.60
N HIS A 194 1.70 -14.51 -19.84
CA HIS A 194 2.52 -14.03 -20.94
C HIS A 194 1.90 -12.77 -21.55
N PHE A 195 2.71 -11.72 -21.64
CA PHE A 195 2.41 -10.47 -22.33
C PHE A 195 3.29 -10.34 -23.58
N ASP A 196 2.75 -9.73 -24.63
CA ASP A 196 3.54 -9.29 -25.79
C ASP A 196 4.41 -8.08 -25.43
N GLU A 197 5.49 -7.89 -26.19
CA GLU A 197 6.47 -6.83 -25.93
C GLU A 197 5.85 -5.43 -25.96
N PRO A 198 4.96 -5.10 -26.93
CA PRO A 198 4.34 -3.78 -26.96
C PRO A 198 3.49 -3.46 -25.72
N LEU A 199 2.76 -4.44 -25.17
CA LEU A 199 1.97 -4.23 -23.96
C LEU A 199 2.86 -4.09 -22.72
N ARG A 200 3.98 -4.82 -22.64
CA ARG A 200 4.96 -4.66 -21.55
C ARG A 200 5.52 -3.25 -21.51
N HIS A 201 6.04 -2.79 -22.64
CA HIS A 201 6.62 -1.45 -22.74
C HIS A 201 5.61 -0.35 -22.38
N ARG A 202 4.36 -0.49 -22.81
CA ARG A 202 3.29 0.47 -22.46
C ARG A 202 2.95 0.46 -20.97
N LEU A 203 2.96 -0.71 -20.32
CA LEU A 203 2.74 -0.80 -18.88
C LEU A 203 3.90 -0.18 -18.10
N ASP A 204 5.15 -0.38 -18.53
CA ASP A 204 6.33 0.19 -17.88
C ASP A 204 6.36 1.72 -18.02
N ALA A 205 6.08 2.23 -19.22
CA ALA A 205 5.95 3.67 -19.44
C ALA A 205 4.82 4.29 -18.60
N LEU A 206 3.68 3.59 -18.48
CA LEU A 206 2.58 4.03 -17.63
C LEU A 206 2.97 4.01 -16.14
N ALA A 207 3.66 2.97 -15.69
CA ALA A 207 4.10 2.80 -14.30
C ALA A 207 5.06 3.91 -13.89
N ALA A 208 6.08 4.19 -14.71
CA ALA A 208 7.01 5.29 -14.50
C ALA A 208 6.28 6.63 -14.39
N ARG A 209 5.31 6.89 -15.28
CA ARG A 209 4.57 8.16 -15.31
C ARG A 209 3.67 8.38 -14.10
N VAL A 210 3.18 7.32 -13.45
CA VAL A 210 2.27 7.43 -12.28
C VAL A 210 2.93 7.05 -10.95
N GLY A 211 4.26 6.86 -10.93
CA GLY A 211 5.00 6.48 -9.73
C GLY A 211 4.53 5.14 -9.15
N SER A 212 4.44 4.12 -10.01
CA SER A 212 3.95 2.78 -9.69
C SER A 212 4.88 1.71 -10.26
N ASP A 213 4.54 0.46 -10.03
CA ASP A 213 5.18 -0.70 -10.66
C ASP A 213 4.18 -1.50 -11.49
N ARG A 214 4.71 -2.42 -12.29
CA ARG A 214 3.89 -3.24 -13.19
C ARG A 214 2.89 -4.11 -12.43
N ALA A 215 3.27 -4.65 -11.26
CA ALA A 215 2.41 -5.54 -10.48
C ALA A 215 1.21 -4.79 -9.89
N GLU A 216 1.44 -3.58 -9.39
CA GLU A 216 0.41 -2.69 -8.85
C GLU A 216 -0.55 -2.24 -9.96
N LEU A 217 -0.05 -1.85 -11.13
CA LEU A 217 -0.89 -1.54 -12.29
C LEU A 217 -1.72 -2.75 -12.73
N MET A 218 -1.17 -3.96 -12.69
CA MET A 218 -1.88 -5.18 -13.05
C MET A 218 -2.98 -5.53 -12.04
N ARG A 219 -2.73 -5.33 -10.73
CA ARG A 219 -3.77 -5.44 -9.69
C ARG A 219 -4.89 -4.43 -9.94
N LEU A 220 -4.53 -3.18 -10.23
CA LEU A 220 -5.50 -2.13 -10.57
C LEU A 220 -6.30 -2.48 -11.83
N ALA A 221 -5.66 -2.99 -12.89
CA ALA A 221 -6.33 -3.43 -14.11
C ALA A 221 -7.34 -4.53 -13.83
N ALA A 222 -6.95 -5.53 -13.03
CA ALA A 222 -7.80 -6.65 -12.67
C ALA A 222 -9.00 -6.19 -11.83
N GLN A 223 -8.78 -5.34 -10.82
CA GLN A 223 -9.85 -4.76 -10.02
C GLN A 223 -10.83 -3.96 -10.88
N ARG A 224 -10.33 -3.13 -11.81
CA ARG A 224 -11.19 -2.36 -12.73
C ARG A 224 -12.06 -3.25 -13.63
N VAL A 225 -11.54 -4.39 -14.06
CA VAL A 225 -12.34 -5.34 -14.86
C VAL A 225 -13.40 -6.04 -14.02
N LEU A 226 -13.13 -6.32 -12.74
CA LEU A 226 -14.15 -6.83 -11.82
C LEU A 226 -15.24 -5.79 -11.52
N GLU A 227 -14.87 -4.53 -11.35
CA GLU A 227 -15.81 -3.42 -11.07
C GLU A 227 -16.66 -3.06 -12.30
N ALA A 228 -16.04 -3.02 -13.49
CA ALA A 228 -16.67 -2.64 -14.74
C ALA A 228 -16.29 -3.62 -15.87
N PRO A 229 -16.93 -4.80 -15.93
CA PRO A 229 -16.61 -5.81 -16.94
C PRO A 229 -16.89 -5.31 -18.37
N GLY A 230 -17.99 -4.59 -18.60
CA GLY A 230 -18.43 -4.20 -19.94
C GLY A 230 -18.47 -5.40 -20.89
N MET A 231 -18.12 -5.20 -22.17
CA MET A 231 -18.02 -6.28 -23.16
C MET A 231 -16.75 -7.13 -22.99
N ILE A 232 -16.51 -7.65 -21.79
CA ILE A 232 -15.27 -8.39 -21.45
C ILE A 232 -15.14 -9.69 -22.24
N GLU A 233 -16.22 -10.45 -22.38
CA GLU A 233 -16.24 -11.71 -23.11
C GLU A 233 -15.78 -11.52 -24.56
N HIS A 234 -16.36 -10.54 -25.26
CA HIS A 234 -16.00 -10.19 -26.63
C HIS A 234 -14.53 -9.76 -26.75
N ALA A 235 -14.06 -8.96 -25.80
CA ALA A 235 -12.67 -8.50 -25.79
C ALA A 235 -11.68 -9.64 -25.53
N VAL A 236 -12.02 -10.57 -24.63
CA VAL A 236 -11.22 -11.78 -24.33
C VAL A 236 -11.17 -12.72 -25.53
N ASN A 237 -12.31 -12.95 -26.19
CA ASN A 237 -12.37 -13.73 -27.40
C ASN A 237 -11.47 -13.13 -28.49
N ARG A 238 -11.54 -11.82 -28.74
CA ARG A 238 -10.62 -11.14 -29.68
C ARG A 238 -9.15 -11.26 -29.28
N GLU A 239 -8.83 -11.16 -27.99
CA GLU A 239 -7.45 -11.27 -27.49
C GLU A 239 -6.84 -12.64 -27.75
N ILE A 240 -7.62 -13.71 -27.71
CA ILE A 240 -7.16 -15.08 -28.01
C ILE A 240 -6.75 -15.20 -29.48
N PHE A 241 -7.51 -14.57 -30.38
CA PHE A 241 -7.25 -14.58 -31.81
C PHE A 241 -6.19 -13.57 -32.25
N ARG A 242 -5.67 -12.75 -31.33
CA ARG A 242 -4.76 -11.63 -31.63
C ARG A 242 -3.35 -12.05 -32.06
N SER A 243 -2.82 -13.17 -31.56
CA SER A 243 -1.50 -13.64 -32.03
C SER A 243 -1.67 -14.50 -33.29
N GLU A 244 -1.04 -14.11 -34.40
CA GLU A 244 -1.10 -14.86 -35.67
C GLU A 244 -0.72 -16.34 -35.51
N LYS A 245 0.29 -16.65 -34.68
CA LYS A 245 0.69 -18.02 -34.33
C LYS A 245 -0.44 -18.82 -33.68
N ASN A 246 -1.19 -18.24 -32.74
CA ASN A 246 -2.34 -18.93 -32.14
C ASN A 246 -3.54 -18.99 -33.08
N LYS A 247 -3.76 -17.97 -33.93
CA LYS A 247 -4.80 -18.00 -34.95
C LYS A 247 -4.58 -19.17 -35.92
N ALA A 248 -3.37 -19.29 -36.47
CA ALA A 248 -2.99 -20.42 -37.34
C ALA A 248 -3.07 -21.76 -36.62
N HIS A 249 -2.56 -21.88 -35.39
CA HIS A 249 -2.57 -23.12 -34.63
C HIS A 249 -4.00 -23.56 -34.23
N LEU A 250 -4.87 -22.62 -33.83
CA LEU A 250 -6.25 -22.90 -33.47
C LEU A 250 -7.11 -23.18 -34.69
N LEU A 251 -6.90 -22.50 -35.82
CA LEU A 251 -7.53 -22.81 -37.09
C LEU A 251 -7.14 -24.21 -37.56
N ALA A 252 -5.86 -24.58 -37.47
CA ALA A 252 -5.39 -25.93 -37.78
C ALA A 252 -6.01 -26.99 -36.85
N ARG A 253 -6.16 -26.69 -35.55
CA ARG A 253 -6.80 -27.59 -34.59
C ARG A 253 -8.31 -27.73 -34.85
N HIS A 254 -8.98 -26.65 -35.23
CA HIS A 254 -10.39 -26.65 -35.60
C HIS A 254 -10.63 -27.45 -36.88
N ALA A 255 -9.79 -27.24 -37.91
CA ALA A 255 -9.81 -28.02 -39.15
C ALA A 255 -9.62 -29.52 -38.90
N ARG A 256 -8.67 -29.91 -38.02
CA ARG A 256 -8.46 -31.31 -37.62
C ARG A 256 -9.68 -31.91 -36.91
N ARG A 257 -10.38 -31.14 -36.08
CA ARG A 257 -11.61 -31.59 -35.41
C ARG A 257 -12.78 -31.73 -36.37
N GLN A 258 -12.91 -30.84 -37.35
CA GLN A 258 -13.93 -30.95 -38.40
C GLN A 258 -13.66 -32.14 -39.33
N ALA A 259 -12.40 -32.39 -39.69
CA ALA A 259 -12.01 -33.56 -40.47
C ALA A 259 -12.38 -34.88 -39.75
N ARG A 260 -12.12 -34.97 -38.43
CA ARG A 260 -12.53 -36.13 -37.62
C ARG A 260 -14.04 -36.31 -37.46
N ARG A 261 -14.84 -35.24 -37.57
CA ARG A 261 -16.31 -35.32 -37.54
C ARG A 261 -16.92 -35.66 -38.90
N ARG A 262 -16.17 -35.49 -39.99
CA ARG A 262 -16.58 -35.79 -41.37
C ARG A 262 -16.07 -37.13 -41.87
N ALA A 263 -15.18 -37.78 -41.13
CA ALA A 263 -14.82 -39.17 -41.39
C ALA A 263 -16.01 -40.06 -40.99
N PRO A 264 -16.53 -40.91 -41.91
CA PRO A 264 -17.59 -41.85 -41.55
C PRO A 264 -17.06 -42.87 -40.53
N PRO A 265 -17.93 -43.44 -39.67
CA PRO A 265 -17.51 -44.52 -38.81
C PRO A 265 -17.09 -45.69 -39.70
N GLY A 266 -15.83 -46.12 -39.53
CA GLY A 266 -15.37 -47.40 -40.06
C GLY A 266 -15.91 -48.55 -39.24
#